data_AF-A0A7S4Q0Z5-F1
#
_entry.id   AF-A0A7S4Q0Z5-F1
#
_cell.length_a   1.000
_cell.length_b   1.000
_cell.length_c   1.000
_cell.angle_alpha   90.00
_cell.angle_beta   90.00
_cell.angle_gamma   90.00
#
_symmetry.space_group_name_H-M   'P 1'
#
loop_
_entity.id
_entity.type
_entity.pdbx_description
1 polymer ?
#
loop_
_entity_poly.entity_id
_entity_poly.type
_entity_poly.pdbx_seq_one_letter_code
_entity_poly.pdbx_strand_id
1 'polypeptide(L)'
;TARVCACVLAVSGRQGMGLTIHEVAAQAELRVNEVQQALWRVCKVNGVRLVRNQANVDALLHRVCDSIQLTYQRGAVCTAASRLVGIANDGWVATGRAWSFVVCAALALALRAYHFAISCEEVGKAIYVRPVTIKRRVIEIKRILVSLCRVLPWGHLVDLSNVHVYLLFVLDYYDVIKPAVQELRQQAAGDPCRCCDDRANPAPIQ
;
A
#
# COMPACT_ATOMS: atom_id res chain seq x y z
N THR A 1 -9.04 1.06 -30.86
CA THR A 1 -8.82 0.18 -29.69
C THR A 1 -8.54 0.98 -28.42
N ALA A 2 -7.47 1.76 -28.32
CA ALA A 2 -7.09 2.48 -27.08
C ALA A 2 -8.22 3.34 -26.44
N ARG A 3 -9.04 4.01 -27.25
CA ARG A 3 -10.21 4.78 -26.76
C ARG A 3 -11.28 3.90 -26.12
N VAL A 4 -11.52 2.71 -26.67
CA VAL A 4 -12.47 1.74 -26.11
C VAL A 4 -11.95 1.24 -24.76
N CYS A 5 -10.66 0.89 -24.69
CA CYS A 5 -10.01 0.50 -23.44
C CYS A 5 -10.10 1.59 -22.37
N ALA A 6 -9.90 2.85 -22.75
CA ALA A 6 -10.09 4.01 -21.87
C ALA A 6 -11.52 4.15 -21.35
N CYS A 7 -12.54 3.99 -22.21
CA CYS A 7 -13.94 4.00 -21.80
C CYS A 7 -14.26 2.85 -20.83
N VAL A 8 -13.78 1.63 -21.13
CA VAL A 8 -13.94 0.47 -20.24
C VAL A 8 -13.33 0.75 -18.87
N LEU A 9 -12.10 1.28 -18.82
CA LEU A 9 -11.43 1.65 -17.56
C LEU A 9 -12.18 2.73 -16.78
N ALA A 10 -12.75 3.73 -17.48
CA ALA A 10 -13.52 4.78 -16.84
C ALA A 10 -14.83 4.25 -16.22
N VAL A 11 -15.54 3.38 -16.95
CA VAL A 11 -16.77 2.74 -16.47
C VAL A 11 -16.46 1.77 -15.33
N SER A 12 -15.44 0.92 -15.49
CA SER A 12 -15.04 -0.06 -14.47
C SER A 12 -14.61 0.61 -13.17
N GLY A 13 -13.89 1.74 -13.26
CA GLY A 13 -13.48 2.53 -12.10
C GLY A 13 -14.68 3.11 -11.35
N ARG A 14 -15.73 3.55 -12.06
CA ARG A 14 -16.98 4.01 -11.44
C ARG A 14 -17.79 2.87 -10.81
N GLN A 15 -17.82 1.71 -11.46
CA GLN A 15 -18.54 0.53 -10.99
C GLN A 15 -17.81 -0.23 -9.87
N GLY A 16 -16.56 0.13 -9.55
CA GLY A 16 -15.82 -0.54 -8.49
C GLY A 16 -15.24 -1.90 -8.89
N MET A 17 -15.00 -2.16 -10.19
CA MET A 17 -14.57 -3.48 -10.65
C MET A 17 -13.09 -3.80 -10.39
N GLY A 18 -12.29 -2.82 -9.95
CA GLY A 18 -10.87 -3.04 -9.64
C GLY A 18 -10.00 -3.39 -10.86
N LEU A 19 -10.38 -2.96 -12.07
CA LEU A 19 -9.56 -3.13 -13.27
C LEU A 19 -8.40 -2.13 -13.29
N THR A 20 -7.20 -2.60 -13.63
CA THR A 20 -6.00 -1.77 -13.73
C THR A 20 -5.63 -1.48 -15.19
N ILE A 21 -4.92 -0.36 -15.41
CA ILE A 21 -4.44 0.05 -16.74
C ILE A 21 -3.51 -1.02 -17.33
N HIS A 22 -2.69 -1.67 -16.49
CA HIS A 22 -1.73 -2.70 -16.92
C HIS A 22 -2.42 -3.93 -17.48
N GLU A 23 -3.48 -4.41 -16.82
CA GLU A 23 -4.27 -5.55 -17.28
C GLU A 23 -4.97 -5.24 -18.61
N VAL A 24 -5.62 -4.07 -18.71
CA VAL A 24 -6.34 -3.68 -19.93
C VAL A 24 -5.37 -3.46 -21.09
N ALA A 25 -4.19 -2.90 -20.83
CA ALA A 25 -3.15 -2.74 -21.84
C ALA A 25 -2.61 -4.10 -22.31
N ALA A 26 -2.32 -5.01 -21.38
CA ALA A 26 -1.86 -6.36 -21.71
C ALA A 26 -2.89 -7.14 -22.53
N GLN A 27 -4.17 -7.12 -22.13
CA GLN A 27 -5.24 -7.82 -22.83
C GLN A 27 -5.54 -7.27 -24.22
N ALA A 28 -5.33 -5.97 -24.43
CA ALA A 28 -5.52 -5.32 -25.73
C ALA A 28 -4.27 -5.30 -26.61
N GLU A 29 -3.15 -5.88 -26.14
CA GLU A 29 -1.83 -5.84 -26.79
C GLU A 29 -1.35 -4.41 -27.08
N LEU A 30 -1.68 -3.47 -26.19
CA LEU A 30 -1.33 -2.05 -26.30
C LEU A 30 -0.23 -1.66 -25.31
N ARG A 31 0.51 -0.60 -25.64
CA ARG A 31 1.43 0.01 -24.67
C ARG A 31 0.64 0.75 -23.59
N VAL A 32 1.06 0.61 -22.33
CA VAL A 32 0.43 1.26 -21.16
C VAL A 32 0.26 2.78 -21.37
N ASN A 33 1.27 3.42 -21.98
CA ASN A 33 1.26 4.86 -22.25
C ASN A 33 0.13 5.28 -23.20
N GLU A 34 -0.21 4.45 -24.19
CA GLU A 34 -1.28 4.74 -25.15
C GLU A 34 -2.66 4.70 -24.47
N VAL A 35 -2.88 3.69 -23.62
CA VAL A 35 -4.11 3.56 -22.82
C VAL A 35 -4.22 4.71 -21.82
N GLN A 36 -3.12 5.08 -21.15
CA GLN A 36 -3.09 6.20 -20.21
C GLN A 36 -3.41 7.54 -20.90
N GLN A 37 -2.82 7.82 -22.07
CA GLN A 37 -3.12 9.03 -22.84
C GLN A 37 -4.57 9.06 -23.30
N ALA A 38 -5.10 7.93 -23.79
CA ALA A 38 -6.49 7.82 -24.20
C ALA A 38 -7.44 8.04 -23.00
N LEU A 39 -7.15 7.43 -21.85
CA LEU A 39 -7.90 7.57 -20.62
C LEU A 39 -7.92 9.01 -20.13
N TRP A 40 -6.76 9.69 -20.14
CA TRP A 40 -6.67 11.10 -19.78
C TRP A 40 -7.53 11.98 -20.69
N ARG A 41 -7.50 11.76 -22.01
CA ARG A 41 -8.34 12.50 -22.97
C ARG A 41 -9.84 12.27 -22.71
N VAL A 42 -10.25 11.02 -22.50
CA VAL A 42 -11.64 10.67 -22.19
C VAL A 42 -12.10 11.33 -20.89
N CYS A 43 -11.31 11.24 -19.82
CA CYS A 43 -11.60 11.88 -18.54
C CYS A 43 -11.70 13.40 -18.67
N LYS A 44 -10.77 14.03 -19.39
CA LYS A 44 -10.74 15.48 -19.57
C LYS A 44 -11.94 15.98 -20.37
N VAL A 45 -12.28 15.34 -21.49
CA VAL A 45 -13.36 15.77 -22.38
C VAL A 45 -14.74 15.56 -21.74
N ASN A 46 -14.93 14.46 -21.01
CA ASN A 46 -16.23 14.10 -20.42
C ASN A 46 -16.40 14.57 -18.97
N GLY A 47 -15.41 15.25 -18.39
CA GLY A 47 -15.43 15.63 -16.97
C GLY A 47 -15.43 14.45 -15.99
N VAL A 48 -15.05 13.25 -16.44
CA VAL A 48 -15.06 12.04 -15.61
C VAL A 48 -13.82 12.00 -14.74
N ARG A 49 -14.01 11.92 -13.42
CA ARG A 49 -12.93 11.69 -12.46
C ARG A 49 -12.85 10.22 -12.10
N LEU A 50 -11.65 9.65 -12.21
CA LEU A 50 -11.37 8.31 -11.71
C LEU A 50 -11.25 8.37 -10.19
N VAL A 51 -12.29 7.94 -9.49
CA VAL A 51 -12.31 7.91 -8.04
C VAL A 51 -11.70 6.60 -7.56
N ARG A 52 -10.77 6.70 -6.62
CA ARG A 52 -10.29 5.55 -5.85
C ARG A 52 -11.32 5.31 -4.75
N ASN A 53 -12.13 4.27 -4.90
CA ASN A 53 -13.12 3.89 -3.91
C ASN A 53 -12.73 2.55 -3.27
N GLN A 54 -13.33 2.27 -2.12
CA GLN A 54 -13.09 1.03 -1.39
C GLN A 54 -13.48 -0.21 -2.22
N ALA A 55 -14.59 -0.12 -2.97
CA ALA A 55 -15.04 -1.18 -3.87
C ALA A 55 -13.97 -1.60 -4.89
N ASN A 56 -13.24 -0.66 -5.50
CA ASN A 56 -12.15 -0.95 -6.43
C ASN A 56 -10.98 -1.65 -5.73
N VAL A 57 -10.68 -1.29 -4.48
CA VAL A 57 -9.63 -1.95 -3.68
C VAL A 57 -10.03 -3.38 -3.40
N ASP A 58 -11.24 -3.60 -2.88
CA ASP A 58 -11.74 -4.92 -2.53
C ASP A 58 -11.85 -5.82 -3.76
N ALA A 59 -12.40 -5.31 -4.87
CA ALA A 59 -12.50 -6.05 -6.13
C ALA A 59 -11.12 -6.44 -6.67
N LEU A 60 -10.13 -5.54 -6.63
CA LEU A 60 -8.76 -5.86 -7.03
C LEU A 60 -8.15 -6.94 -6.13
N LEU A 61 -8.31 -6.82 -4.80
CA LEU A 61 -7.82 -7.81 -3.84
C LEU A 61 -8.44 -9.19 -4.12
N HIS A 62 -9.76 -9.25 -4.33
CA HIS A 62 -10.45 -10.48 -4.64
C HIS A 62 -9.93 -11.11 -5.94
N ARG A 63 -9.81 -10.34 -7.01
CA ARG A 63 -9.31 -10.83 -8.31
C ARG A 63 -7.87 -11.35 -8.23
N VAL A 64 -7.00 -10.67 -7.49
CA VAL A 64 -5.62 -11.13 -7.29
C VAL A 64 -5.58 -12.39 -6.42
N CYS A 65 -6.44 -12.50 -5.41
CA CYS A 65 -6.57 -13.74 -4.63
C CYS A 65 -7.08 -14.92 -5.48
N ASP A 66 -7.99 -14.68 -6.42
CA ASP A 66 -8.46 -15.71 -7.35
C ASP A 66 -7.36 -16.16 -8.30
N SER A 67 -6.55 -15.23 -8.82
CA SER A 67 -5.48 -15.56 -9.77
C SER A 67 -4.31 -16.30 -9.11
N ILE A 68 -4.03 -16.06 -7.82
CA ILE A 68 -3.06 -16.83 -7.03
C ILE A 68 -3.67 -18.08 -6.37
N GLN A 69 -4.96 -18.37 -6.63
CA GLN A 69 -5.69 -19.53 -6.10
C GLN A 69 -5.70 -19.61 -4.56
N LEU A 70 -5.84 -18.48 -3.88
CA LEU A 70 -5.91 -18.44 -2.42
C LEU A 70 -7.26 -18.99 -1.91
N THR A 71 -7.24 -20.22 -1.41
CA THR A 71 -8.45 -20.91 -0.93
C THR A 71 -8.73 -20.66 0.56
N TYR A 72 -7.70 -20.67 1.40
CA TYR A 72 -7.85 -20.55 2.86
C TYR A 72 -7.78 -19.10 3.35
N GLN A 73 -8.63 -18.75 4.32
CA GLN A 73 -8.63 -17.47 5.04
C GLN A 73 -8.66 -16.21 4.14
N ARG A 74 -9.15 -16.35 2.89
CA ARG A 74 -9.20 -15.27 1.90
C ARG A 74 -9.84 -13.99 2.44
N GLY A 75 -10.99 -14.13 3.10
CA GLY A 75 -11.70 -12.97 3.68
C GLY A 75 -10.84 -12.19 4.67
N ALA A 76 -10.18 -12.90 5.60
CA ALA A 76 -9.34 -12.28 6.63
C ALA A 76 -8.10 -11.60 6.03
N VAL A 77 -7.47 -12.23 5.03
CA VAL A 77 -6.35 -11.64 4.27
C VAL A 77 -6.78 -10.39 3.52
N CYS A 78 -7.92 -10.43 2.80
CA CYS A 78 -8.46 -9.29 2.08
C CYS A 78 -8.80 -8.13 3.02
N THR A 79 -9.46 -8.40 4.15
CA THR A 79 -9.78 -7.38 5.16
C THR A 79 -8.51 -6.75 5.74
N ALA A 80 -7.50 -7.56 6.07
CA ALA A 80 -6.23 -7.05 6.57
C ALA A 80 -5.50 -6.19 5.51
N ALA A 81 -5.45 -6.65 4.26
CA ALA A 81 -4.86 -5.91 3.15
C ALA A 81 -5.60 -4.58 2.89
N SER A 82 -6.93 -4.59 2.97
CA SER A 82 -7.77 -3.41 2.82
C SER A 82 -7.48 -2.36 3.91
N ARG A 83 -7.41 -2.77 5.18
CA ARG A 83 -7.02 -1.89 6.30
C ARG A 83 -5.59 -1.34 6.11
N LEU A 84 -4.65 -2.17 5.67
CA LEU A 84 -3.28 -1.73 5.35
C LEU A 84 -3.24 -0.66 4.23
N VAL A 85 -4.12 -0.74 3.24
CA VAL A 85 -4.25 0.29 2.20
C VAL A 85 -4.69 1.62 2.82
N GLY A 86 -5.63 1.58 3.77
CA GLY A 86 -6.05 2.75 4.55
C GLY A 86 -4.88 3.39 5.32
N ILE A 87 -4.13 2.58 6.06
CA ILE A 87 -2.92 3.03 6.79
C ILE A 87 -1.88 3.62 5.83
N ALA A 88 -1.64 2.97 4.70
CA ALA A 88 -0.70 3.44 3.69
C ALA A 88 -1.13 4.78 3.07
N ASN A 89 -2.44 5.00 2.91
CA ASN A 89 -2.98 6.27 2.42
C ASN A 89 -2.78 7.40 3.45
N ASP A 90 -3.06 7.13 4.72
CA ASP A 90 -2.80 8.06 5.83
C ASP A 90 -1.31 8.41 5.96
N GLY A 91 -0.43 7.43 5.69
CA GLY A 91 1.03 7.61 5.65
C GLY A 91 1.57 8.17 4.34
N TRP A 92 0.73 8.70 3.45
CA TRP A 92 1.10 9.34 2.17
C TRP A 92 1.84 8.42 1.17
N VAL A 93 1.76 7.10 1.32
CA VAL A 93 2.40 6.13 0.40
C VAL A 93 1.71 6.12 -0.97
N ALA A 94 0.41 6.40 -1.00
CA ALA A 94 -0.43 6.31 -2.19
C ALA A 94 -0.45 7.60 -3.05
N THR A 95 0.04 8.71 -2.51
CA THR A 95 -0.02 10.02 -3.16
C THR A 95 0.87 10.06 -4.40
N GLY A 96 0.31 10.52 -5.52
CA GLY A 96 1.02 10.63 -6.81
C GLY A 96 1.41 9.29 -7.46
N ARG A 97 0.98 8.15 -6.90
CA ARG A 97 1.36 6.81 -7.37
C ARG A 97 0.15 6.00 -7.81
N ALA A 98 0.37 4.97 -8.62
CA ALA A 98 -0.68 4.04 -9.00
C ALA A 98 -1.15 3.27 -7.75
N TRP A 99 -2.44 3.36 -7.46
CA TRP A 99 -3.06 2.78 -6.27
C TRP A 99 -2.95 1.25 -6.27
N SER A 100 -3.03 0.61 -7.44
CA SER A 100 -2.93 -0.85 -7.59
C SER A 100 -1.61 -1.41 -7.05
N PHE A 101 -0.50 -0.66 -7.14
CA PHE A 101 0.80 -1.08 -6.59
C PHE A 101 0.80 -1.09 -5.06
N VAL A 102 0.08 -0.16 -4.44
CA VAL A 102 -0.08 -0.09 -2.98
C VAL A 102 -0.98 -1.23 -2.51
N VAL A 103 -2.09 -1.48 -3.21
CA VAL A 103 -3.00 -2.60 -2.91
C VAL A 103 -2.28 -3.94 -2.98
N CYS A 104 -1.49 -4.18 -4.03
CA CYS A 104 -0.72 -5.41 -4.17
C CYS A 104 0.38 -5.55 -3.11
N ALA A 105 1.01 -4.44 -2.71
CA ALA A 105 1.99 -4.46 -1.63
C ALA A 105 1.35 -4.73 -0.27
N ALA A 106 0.19 -4.16 0.00
CA ALA A 106 -0.61 -4.43 1.19
C ALA A 106 -1.04 -5.91 1.23
N LEU A 107 -1.51 -6.45 0.10
CA LEU A 107 -1.85 -7.88 -0.02
C LEU A 107 -0.65 -8.78 0.24
N ALA A 108 0.50 -8.51 -0.38
CA ALA A 108 1.71 -9.29 -0.18
C ALA A 108 2.17 -9.29 1.30
N LEU A 109 1.95 -8.18 2.01
CA LEU A 109 2.29 -8.08 3.43
C LEU A 109 1.26 -8.80 4.31
N ALA A 110 -0.03 -8.69 3.99
CA ALA A 110 -1.10 -9.43 4.67
C ALA A 110 -0.90 -10.95 4.52
N LEU A 111 -0.63 -11.43 3.30
CA LEU A 111 -0.33 -12.85 3.03
C LEU A 111 0.79 -13.38 3.93
N ARG A 112 1.86 -12.60 4.12
CA ARG A 112 2.97 -12.97 5.02
C ARG A 112 2.56 -13.01 6.50
N ALA A 113 1.69 -12.10 6.94
CA ALA A 113 1.19 -12.09 8.31
C ALA A 113 0.33 -13.33 8.62
N TYR A 114 -0.34 -13.90 7.60
CA TYR A 114 -1.08 -15.15 7.69
C TYR A 114 -0.24 -16.38 7.26
N HIS A 115 1.10 -16.27 7.26
CA HIS A 115 2.03 -17.36 6.96
C HIS A 115 1.91 -18.00 5.56
N PHE A 116 1.32 -17.30 4.59
CA PHE A 116 1.31 -17.77 3.19
C PHE A 116 2.67 -17.50 2.52
N ALA A 117 3.21 -18.52 1.87
CA ALA A 117 4.48 -18.46 1.14
C ALA A 117 4.34 -17.85 -0.27
N ILE A 118 3.55 -16.78 -0.42
CA ILE A 118 3.31 -16.12 -1.72
C ILE A 118 4.29 -14.97 -1.92
N SER A 119 4.92 -14.96 -3.07
CA SER A 119 5.96 -14.01 -3.47
C SER A 119 5.37 -12.74 -4.10
N CYS A 120 6.14 -11.64 -4.10
CA CYS A 120 5.73 -10.41 -4.82
C CYS A 120 5.71 -10.63 -6.35
N GLU A 121 6.43 -11.64 -6.82
CA GLU A 121 6.50 -12.10 -8.19
C GLU A 121 5.15 -12.66 -8.65
N GLU A 122 4.52 -13.52 -7.86
CA GLU A 122 3.19 -14.07 -8.15
C GLU A 122 2.12 -12.99 -8.14
N VAL A 123 2.13 -12.12 -7.12
CA VAL A 123 1.23 -10.96 -7.05
C VAL A 123 1.44 -10.01 -8.23
N GLY A 124 2.69 -9.78 -8.64
CA GLY A 124 3.00 -8.91 -9.79
C GLY A 124 2.55 -9.50 -11.12
N LYS A 125 2.70 -10.82 -11.31
CA LYS A 125 2.20 -11.53 -12.49
C LYS A 125 0.69 -11.38 -12.64
N ALA A 126 -0.06 -11.46 -11.54
CA ALA A 126 -1.52 -11.32 -11.53
C ALA A 126 -2.04 -10.00 -12.12
N ILE A 127 -1.27 -8.91 -12.02
CA ILE A 127 -1.65 -7.58 -12.50
C ILE A 127 -0.76 -7.04 -13.62
N TYR A 128 0.08 -7.89 -14.21
CA TYR A 128 1.02 -7.51 -15.28
C TYR A 128 2.00 -6.37 -14.88
N VAL A 129 2.49 -6.41 -13.63
CA VAL A 129 3.43 -5.40 -13.08
C VAL A 129 4.72 -6.04 -12.63
N ARG A 130 5.84 -5.32 -12.84
CA ARG A 130 7.16 -5.78 -12.39
C ARG A 130 7.21 -5.87 -10.85
N PRO A 131 7.71 -6.98 -10.28
CA PRO A 131 7.72 -7.20 -8.84
C PRO A 131 8.54 -6.17 -8.06
N VAL A 132 9.56 -5.58 -8.67
CA VAL A 132 10.37 -4.51 -8.07
C VAL A 132 9.54 -3.31 -7.62
N THR A 133 8.49 -2.97 -8.38
CA THR A 133 7.61 -1.85 -8.05
C THR A 133 6.78 -2.15 -6.80
N ILE A 134 6.28 -3.38 -6.68
CA ILE A 134 5.52 -3.85 -5.52
C ILE A 134 6.43 -3.93 -4.29
N LYS A 135 7.63 -4.51 -4.42
CA LYS A 135 8.63 -4.61 -3.33
C LYS A 135 8.98 -3.25 -2.73
N ARG A 136 9.15 -2.21 -3.57
CA ARG A 136 9.39 -0.84 -3.08
C ARG A 136 8.24 -0.32 -2.21
N ARG A 137 6.99 -0.59 -2.59
CA ARG A 137 5.81 -0.20 -1.81
C ARG A 137 5.68 -1.03 -0.52
N VAL A 138 6.03 -2.32 -0.55
CA VAL A 138 6.10 -3.15 0.66
C VAL A 138 7.06 -2.54 1.68
N ILE A 139 8.25 -2.11 1.25
CA ILE A 139 9.25 -1.50 2.15
C ILE A 139 8.72 -0.21 2.79
N GLU A 140 8.03 0.65 2.02
CA GLU A 140 7.46 1.89 2.56
C GLU A 140 6.32 1.64 3.54
N ILE A 141 5.41 0.71 3.23
CA ILE A 141 4.35 0.31 4.18
C ILE A 141 4.99 -0.22 5.46
N LYS A 142 6.00 -1.09 5.35
CA LYS A 142 6.75 -1.59 6.52
C LYS A 142 7.38 -0.45 7.34
N ARG A 143 7.96 0.57 6.71
CA ARG A 143 8.52 1.73 7.43
C ARG A 143 7.46 2.49 8.23
N ILE A 144 6.27 2.64 7.67
CA ILE A 144 5.14 3.25 8.40
C ILE A 144 4.76 2.38 9.58
N LEU A 145 4.57 1.08 9.37
CA LEU A 145 4.22 0.14 10.45
C LEU A 145 5.28 0.14 11.56
N VAL A 146 6.57 0.13 11.22
CA VAL A 146 7.65 0.27 12.21
C VAL A 146 7.53 1.60 12.95
N SER A 147 7.32 2.72 12.25
CA SER A 147 7.12 4.02 12.90
C SER A 147 5.90 4.05 13.82
N LEU A 148 4.81 3.36 13.47
CA LEU A 148 3.63 3.22 14.34
C LEU A 148 3.98 2.40 15.58
N CYS A 149 4.76 1.33 15.44
CA CYS A 149 5.16 0.50 16.58
C CYS A 149 6.10 1.22 17.55
N ARG A 150 6.82 2.27 17.14
CA ARG A 150 7.81 2.97 17.99
C ARG A 150 7.20 3.61 19.23
N VAL A 151 5.89 3.87 19.25
CA VAL A 151 5.19 4.43 20.41
C VAL A 151 4.86 3.38 21.48
N LEU A 152 4.98 2.10 21.12
CA LEU A 152 4.69 0.98 22.02
C LEU A 152 5.90 0.69 22.91
N PRO A 153 5.71 0.17 24.14
CA PRO A 153 6.81 -0.12 25.07
C PRO A 153 7.89 -1.04 24.48
N TRP A 154 7.49 -2.00 23.63
CA TRP A 154 8.35 -2.96 22.95
C TRP A 154 8.68 -2.56 21.50
N GLY A 155 8.35 -1.32 21.09
CA GLY A 155 8.51 -0.85 19.71
C GLY A 155 9.94 -0.89 19.18
N HIS A 156 10.94 -0.89 20.07
CA HIS A 156 12.35 -1.00 19.73
C HIS A 156 12.74 -2.40 19.20
N LEU A 157 11.98 -3.44 19.55
CA LEU A 157 12.16 -4.81 19.05
C LEU A 157 11.63 -4.99 17.62
N VAL A 158 10.85 -4.03 17.12
CA VAL A 158 10.22 -4.10 15.79
C VAL A 158 11.11 -3.45 14.73
N ASP A 159 11.47 -4.23 13.72
CA ASP A 159 12.29 -3.82 12.59
C ASP A 159 11.60 -4.15 11.25
N LEU A 160 12.24 -3.80 10.13
CA LEU A 160 11.69 -4.05 8.79
C LEU A 160 11.60 -5.55 8.45
N SER A 161 12.39 -6.39 9.12
CA SER A 161 12.42 -7.83 8.89
C SER A 161 11.22 -8.50 9.55
N ASN A 162 10.91 -8.14 10.80
CA ASN A 162 9.94 -8.82 11.67
C ASN A 162 8.59 -8.10 11.80
N VAL A 163 8.43 -6.86 11.30
CA VAL A 163 7.17 -6.09 11.44
C VAL A 163 5.91 -6.82 10.95
N HIS A 164 6.06 -7.76 10.02
CA HIS A 164 4.95 -8.56 9.52
C HIS A 164 4.33 -9.48 10.58
N VAL A 165 5.10 -9.88 11.61
CA VAL A 165 4.64 -10.68 12.75
C VAL A 165 3.71 -9.88 13.65
N TYR A 166 3.96 -8.57 13.78
CA TYR A 166 3.15 -7.65 14.61
C TYR A 166 2.01 -6.98 13.82
N LEU A 167 1.83 -7.36 12.56
CA LEU A 167 0.94 -6.65 11.65
C LEU A 167 -0.52 -6.66 12.11
N LEU A 168 -1.04 -7.82 12.53
CA LEU A 168 -2.42 -7.94 12.98
C LEU A 168 -2.70 -7.07 14.20
N PHE A 169 -1.76 -7.02 15.16
CA PHE A 169 -1.85 -6.11 16.30
C PHE A 169 -1.92 -4.64 15.87
N VAL A 170 -1.03 -4.21 14.96
CA VAL A 170 -1.04 -2.82 14.47
C VAL A 170 -2.35 -2.49 13.76
N LEU A 171 -2.92 -3.44 13.01
CA LEU A 171 -4.21 -3.26 12.38
C LEU A 171 -5.31 -3.08 13.43
N ASP A 172 -5.44 -3.99 14.38
CA ASP A 172 -6.52 -4.00 15.36
C ASP A 172 -6.53 -2.77 16.27
N TYR A 173 -5.35 -2.25 16.61
CA TYR A 173 -5.19 -1.08 17.47
C TYR A 173 -4.82 0.20 16.71
N TYR A 174 -4.98 0.25 15.39
CA TYR A 174 -4.55 1.40 14.58
C TYR A 174 -5.17 2.72 15.03
N ASP A 175 -6.46 2.73 15.33
CA ASP A 175 -7.20 3.95 15.73
C ASP A 175 -6.73 4.50 17.08
N VAL A 176 -6.15 3.65 17.93
CA VAL A 176 -5.58 4.04 19.23
C VAL A 176 -4.11 4.47 19.06
N ILE A 177 -3.34 3.76 18.23
CA ILE A 177 -1.91 4.04 18.01
C ILE A 177 -1.71 5.35 17.23
N LYS A 178 -2.56 5.62 16.23
CA LYS A 178 -2.45 6.78 15.35
C LYS A 178 -2.41 8.14 16.10
N PRO A 179 -3.35 8.47 17.00
CA PRO A 179 -3.31 9.73 17.74
C PRO A 179 -2.07 9.83 18.64
N ALA A 180 -1.69 8.75 19.34
CA ALA A 180 -0.49 8.72 20.17
C ALA A 180 0.80 9.03 19.39
N VAL A 181 0.90 8.54 18.14
CA VAL A 181 2.02 8.87 17.23
C VAL A 181 2.03 10.36 16.87
N GLN A 182 0.86 10.97 16.70
CA GLN A 182 0.76 12.41 16.38
C GLN A 182 1.18 13.26 17.58
N GLU A 183 0.72 12.92 18.79
CA GLU A 183 1.10 13.61 20.03
C GLU A 183 2.60 13.56 20.27
N LEU A 184 3.22 12.37 20.14
CA LEU A 184 4.67 12.21 20.30
C LEU A 184 5.46 13.01 19.27
N ARG A 185 4.97 13.10 18.02
CA ARG A 185 5.59 13.93 16.98
C ARG A 185 5.45 15.43 17.27
N GLN A 186 4.32 15.86 17.83
CA GLN A 186 4.11 17.25 18.24
C GLN A 186 5.00 17.63 19.41
N GLN A 187 5.15 16.75 20.41
CA GLN A 187 6.08 16.92 21.53
C GLN A 187 7.53 17.03 21.04
N ALA A 188 7.94 16.15 20.12
CA ALA A 188 9.29 16.20 19.53
C ALA A 188 9.55 17.45 18.69
N ALA A 189 8.52 18.02 18.04
CA ALA A 189 8.63 19.26 17.27
C ALA A 189 8.59 20.52 18.16
N GLY A 190 7.91 20.43 19.31
CA GLY A 190 7.76 21.51 20.28
C GLY A 190 8.92 21.66 21.26
N ASP A 191 9.92 20.77 21.23
CA ASP A 191 11.18 20.88 21.97
C ASP A 191 12.24 21.58 21.07
N PRO A 192 12.33 22.92 21.04
CA PRO A 192 13.34 23.64 20.25
C PRO A 192 14.79 23.41 20.72
N CYS A 193 15.03 22.65 21.79
CA CYS A 193 16.28 22.69 22.55
C CYS A 193 17.04 21.37 22.72
N ARG A 194 16.72 20.27 22.03
CA ARG A 194 17.52 19.01 22.15
C ARG A 194 18.73 18.88 21.23
N CYS A 195 18.96 19.82 20.31
CA CYS A 195 20.11 19.77 19.40
C CYS A 195 21.43 20.31 20.00
N CYS A 196 21.44 20.75 21.27
CA CYS A 196 22.60 21.42 21.87
C CYS A 196 23.41 20.58 22.87
N ASP A 197 22.93 19.41 23.31
CA ASP A 197 23.57 18.63 24.39
C ASP A 197 24.45 17.45 23.93
N ASP A 198 24.73 17.29 22.63
CA ASP A 198 25.69 16.29 22.12
C ASP A 198 27.18 16.67 22.37
N ARG A 199 27.47 17.69 23.18
CA ARG A 199 28.85 18.10 23.52
C ARG A 199 29.41 17.52 24.82
N ALA A 200 28.70 16.62 25.50
CA ALA A 200 29.19 16.00 26.73
C ALA A 200 29.39 14.49 26.58
N ASN A 201 30.25 14.07 25.65
CA ASN A 201 30.86 12.74 25.74
C ASN A 201 32.35 12.93 26.11
N PRO A 202 32.72 12.95 27.41
CA PRO A 202 34.12 12.94 27.78
C PRO A 202 34.75 11.63 27.31
N ALA A 203 35.89 11.74 26.63
CA ALA A 203 36.65 10.62 26.06
C ALA A 203 36.93 9.53 27.11
N PRO A 204 37.04 8.25 26.70
CA PRO A 204 37.39 7.17 27.61
C PRO A 204 38.80 7.41 28.16
N ILE A 205 38.91 7.47 29.49
CA ILE A 205 40.18 7.46 30.21
C ILE A 205 40.78 6.06 30.04
N GLN A 206 42.02 6.01 29.56
CA GLN A 206 42.83 4.80 29.37
C GLN A 206 43.27 4.19 30.70
#